data_AF-A0AA44C980-F1
#
_entry.id   AF-A0AA44C980-F1
#
_cell.length_a   1.000
_cell.length_b   1.000
_cell.length_c   1.000
_cell.angle_alpha   90.00
_cell.angle_beta   90.00
_cell.angle_gamma   90.00
#
_symmetry.space_group_name_H-M   'P 1'
#
loop_
_entity.id
_entity.type
_entity.pdbx_description
1 polymer ?
#
loop_
_entity_poly.entity_id
_entity_poly.type
_entity_poly.pdbx_seq_one_letter_code
_entity_poly.pdbx_strand_id
1 'polypeptide(L)'
;MDEQNDLAALLADYRTPPLIRGATAELAMEVYRLYRLTNLADRLEATFGPTLLTREELLAWLAEQVERIGTAGIEDGDFASGLIDAAYLERLKIGSPRFFQRHLH
;
A
#
# COMPACT_ATOMS: atom_id res chain seq x y z
N MET A 1 18.42 14.65 -6.48
CA MET A 1 18.96 13.43 -5.87
C MET A 1 17.78 12.49 -5.73
N ASP A 2 17.82 11.40 -6.50
CA ASP A 2 16.72 10.48 -6.72
C ASP A 2 16.66 9.42 -5.62
N GLU A 3 15.89 9.66 -4.56
CA GLU A 3 15.62 8.67 -3.51
C GLU A 3 14.96 7.39 -4.07
N GLN A 4 14.24 7.50 -5.19
CA GLN A 4 13.68 6.35 -5.90
C GLN A 4 14.76 5.44 -6.52
N ASN A 5 15.88 6.03 -6.92
CA ASN A 5 16.98 5.29 -7.54
C ASN A 5 17.84 4.60 -6.48
N ASP A 6 18.04 5.24 -5.31
CA ASP A 6 18.71 4.64 -4.15
C ASP A 6 17.90 3.48 -3.56
N LEU A 7 16.57 3.58 -3.54
CA LEU A 7 15.73 2.47 -3.08
C LEU A 7 15.68 1.33 -4.08
N ALA A 8 15.59 1.62 -5.38
CA ALA A 8 15.67 0.58 -6.42
C ALA A 8 17.01 -0.17 -6.38
N ALA A 9 18.11 0.53 -6.09
CA ALA A 9 19.43 -0.05 -5.89
C ALA A 9 19.49 -0.94 -4.62
N LEU A 10 18.93 -0.48 -3.50
CA LEU A 10 18.80 -1.27 -2.26
C LEU A 10 17.98 -2.55 -2.47
N LEU A 11 16.93 -2.50 -3.29
CA LEU A 11 16.06 -3.64 -3.58
C LEU A 11 16.65 -4.60 -4.62
N ALA A 12 17.44 -4.10 -5.56
CA ALA A 12 18.17 -4.93 -6.51
C ALA A 12 19.23 -5.80 -5.78
N ASP A 13 19.86 -5.26 -4.74
CA ASP A 13 20.82 -5.98 -3.90
C ASP A 13 20.13 -7.06 -3.03
N TYR A 14 18.86 -6.86 -2.68
CA TYR A 14 18.05 -7.82 -1.92
C TYR A 14 17.55 -9.01 -2.76
N ARG A 15 17.54 -8.91 -4.10
CA ARG A 15 17.13 -9.99 -5.01
C ARG A 15 18.15 -11.12 -5.11
N THR A 16 19.39 -10.89 -4.69
CA THR A 16 20.41 -11.93 -4.55
C THR A 16 20.66 -12.08 -3.06
N PRO A 17 20.25 -13.16 -2.38
CA PRO A 17 20.44 -13.24 -0.94
C PRO A 17 21.88 -13.66 -0.61
N PRO A 18 22.77 -12.79 -0.10
CA PRO A 18 23.71 -13.26 0.89
C PRO A 18 22.93 -13.53 2.17
N LEU A 19 23.27 -14.61 2.85
CA LEU A 19 22.73 -15.04 4.14
C LEU A 19 22.90 -13.96 5.23
N ILE A 20 22.09 -12.91 5.21
CA ILE A 20 22.01 -11.93 6.31
C ILE A 20 21.03 -12.50 7.33
N ARG A 21 21.59 -13.10 8.38
CA ARG A 21 20.88 -13.84 9.44
C ARG A 21 19.89 -12.97 10.23
N GLY A 22 18.63 -13.40 10.24
CA GLY A 22 17.65 -13.18 11.32
C GLY A 22 17.12 -11.76 11.44
N ALA A 23 17.70 -10.96 12.34
CA ALA A 23 17.11 -9.68 12.76
C ALA A 23 17.18 -8.56 11.72
N THR A 24 18.26 -8.50 10.91
CA THR A 24 18.41 -7.45 9.90
C THR A 24 17.54 -7.71 8.68
N ALA A 25 17.31 -8.98 8.34
CA ALA A 25 16.44 -9.34 7.23
C ALA A 25 14.96 -9.11 7.56
N GLU A 26 14.55 -9.44 8.79
CA GLU A 26 13.22 -9.12 9.31
C GLU A 26 12.98 -7.61 9.35
N LEU A 27 13.93 -6.83 9.88
CA LEU A 27 13.85 -5.37 9.89
C LEU A 27 13.77 -4.79 8.47
N ALA A 28 14.58 -5.28 7.52
CA ALA A 28 14.53 -4.82 6.14
C ALA A 28 13.21 -5.17 5.45
N MET A 29 12.62 -6.34 5.74
CA MET A 29 11.29 -6.70 5.28
C MET A 29 10.21 -5.79 5.87
N GLU A 30 10.30 -5.44 7.16
CA GLU A 30 9.38 -4.51 7.80
C GLU A 30 9.47 -3.11 7.22
N VAL A 31 10.69 -2.59 7.02
CA VAL A 31 10.94 -1.29 6.38
C VAL A 31 10.40 -1.29 4.95
N TYR A 32 10.66 -2.34 4.18
CA TYR A 32 10.14 -2.47 2.82
C TYR A 32 8.60 -2.56 2.79
N ARG A 33 8.01 -3.32 3.70
CA ARG A 33 6.55 -3.43 3.84
C ARG A 33 5.94 -2.06 4.15
N LEU A 34 6.51 -1.33 5.11
CA LEU A 34 6.04 0.00 5.48
C LEU A 34 6.18 0.99 4.32
N TYR A 35 7.31 0.99 3.63
CA TYR A 35 7.52 1.82 2.43
C TYR A 35 6.45 1.55 1.36
N ARG A 36 6.18 0.27 1.07
CA ARG A 36 5.16 -0.12 0.09
C ARG A 36 3.76 0.36 0.50
N LEU A 37 3.41 0.24 1.78
CA LEU A 37 2.11 0.69 2.29
C LEU A 37 1.98 2.22 2.23
N THR A 38 3.04 2.96 2.53
CA THR A 38 3.11 4.42 2.41
C THR A 38 2.88 4.85 0.97
N ASN A 39 3.56 4.23 -0.01
CA ASN A 39 3.33 4.54 -1.42
C ASN A 39 1.90 4.22 -1.88
N LEU A 40 1.32 3.11 -1.40
CA LEU A 40 -0.07 2.76 -1.71
C LEU A 40 -1.04 3.80 -1.14
N ALA A 41 -0.81 4.26 0.09
CA ALA A 41 -1.58 5.32 0.73
C ALA A 41 -1.49 6.64 -0.07
N ASP A 42 -0.28 7.08 -0.41
CA ASP A 42 -0.06 8.31 -1.19
C ASP A 42 -0.75 8.25 -2.55
N ARG A 43 -0.66 7.10 -3.23
CA ARG A 43 -1.32 6.88 -4.52
C ARG A 43 -2.84 6.92 -4.39
N LEU A 44 -3.42 6.32 -3.35
CA LEU A 44 -4.87 6.37 -3.11
C LEU A 44 -5.35 7.80 -2.85
N GLU A 45 -4.62 8.55 -2.02
CA GLU A 45 -4.92 9.96 -1.73
C GLU A 45 -4.79 10.85 -2.98
N ALA A 46 -3.77 10.61 -3.81
CA ALA A 46 -3.59 11.33 -5.07
C ALA A 46 -4.71 11.02 -6.09
N THR A 47 -5.17 9.77 -6.15
CA THR A 47 -6.15 9.30 -7.15
C THR A 47 -7.58 9.68 -6.76
N PHE A 48 -7.94 9.49 -5.50
CA PHE A 48 -9.32 9.60 -5.02
C PHE A 48 -9.55 10.79 -4.08
N GLY A 49 -8.48 11.51 -3.71
CA GLY A 49 -8.52 12.63 -2.79
C GLY A 49 -8.33 12.22 -1.33
N PRO A 50 -8.27 13.22 -0.43
CA PRO A 50 -7.98 13.02 0.98
C PRO A 50 -9.05 12.14 1.65
N THR A 51 -8.57 11.21 2.46
CA THR A 51 -9.39 10.26 3.20
C THR A 51 -9.89 10.87 4.51
N LEU A 52 -10.95 10.29 5.10
CA LEU A 52 -11.36 10.60 6.48
C LEU A 52 -10.54 9.87 7.55
N LEU A 53 -9.82 8.82 7.14
CA LEU A 53 -8.88 8.09 7.97
C LEU A 53 -7.64 8.94 8.19
N THR A 54 -7.13 8.89 9.41
CA THR A 54 -5.76 9.29 9.71
C THR A 54 -4.78 8.42 8.92
N ARG A 55 -3.54 8.89 8.79
CA ARG A 55 -2.50 8.15 8.08
C ARG A 55 -2.27 6.75 8.67
N GLU A 56 -2.28 6.64 9.99
CA GLU A 56 -2.10 5.37 10.70
C GLU A 56 -3.23 4.39 10.40
N GLU A 57 -4.48 4.85 10.43
CA GLU A 57 -5.66 4.04 10.09
C GLU A 57 -5.65 3.57 8.63
N LEU A 58 -5.20 4.43 7.72
CA LEU A 58 -5.06 4.09 6.30
C LEU A 58 -3.98 3.00 6.09
N LEU A 59 -2.83 3.13 6.75
CA LEU A 59 -1.75 2.15 6.67
C LEU A 59 -2.17 0.80 7.27
N ALA A 60 -2.87 0.80 8.41
CA ALA A 60 -3.39 -0.41 9.01
C ALA A 60 -4.42 -1.10 8.11
N TRP A 61 -5.34 -0.34 7.52
CA TRP A 61 -6.33 -0.87 6.59
C TRP A 61 -5.68 -1.45 5.32
N LEU A 62 -4.68 -0.77 4.76
CA LEU A 62 -3.92 -1.25 3.61
C LEU A 62 -3.16 -2.54 3.93
N ALA A 63 -2.55 -2.64 5.11
CA ALA A 63 -1.87 -3.85 5.54
C ALA A 63 -2.83 -5.07 5.55
N GLU A 64 -4.05 -4.87 6.04
CA GLU A 64 -5.11 -5.88 6.03
C GLU A 64 -5.54 -6.26 4.60
N GLN A 65 -5.68 -5.29 3.68
CA GLN A 65 -6.06 -5.62 2.30
C GLN A 65 -4.96 -6.40 1.58
N VAL A 66 -3.70 -6.02 1.76
CA VAL A 66 -2.55 -6.72 1.18
C VAL A 66 -2.47 -8.16 1.70
N GLU A 67 -2.72 -8.38 3.00
CA GLU A 67 -2.75 -9.73 3.60
C GLU A 67 -3.91 -10.57 3.06
N ARG A 68 -5.11 -9.99 2.92
CA ARG A 68 -6.29 -10.67 2.34
C ARG A 68 -6.05 -11.08 0.88
N ILE A 69 -5.46 -10.20 0.08
CA ILE A 69 -5.09 -10.47 -1.33
C ILE A 69 -4.05 -11.60 -1.40
N GLY A 70 -3.03 -11.55 -0.54
CA GLY A 70 -2.02 -12.60 -0.44
C GLY A 70 -2.62 -13.95 -0.05
N THR A 71 -3.54 -13.96 0.92
CA THR A 71 -4.26 -15.17 1.35
C THR A 71 -5.15 -15.74 0.26
N ALA A 72 -5.72 -14.88 -0.59
CA ALA A 72 -6.50 -15.29 -1.76
C ALA A 72 -5.65 -15.83 -2.92
N GLY A 73 -4.30 -15.85 -2.79
CA GLY A 73 -3.40 -16.34 -3.82
C GLY A 73 -3.31 -15.42 -5.04
N ILE A 74 -3.62 -14.13 -4.88
CA ILE A 74 -3.59 -13.16 -5.97
C ILE A 74 -2.16 -12.63 -6.10
N GLU A 75 -1.46 -13.10 -7.13
CA GLU A 75 -0.07 -12.73 -7.42
C GLU A 75 0.05 -11.59 -8.45
N ASP A 76 -0.99 -11.36 -9.24
CA ASP A 76 -1.04 -10.27 -10.22
C ASP A 76 -1.14 -8.91 -9.51
N GLY A 77 -0.09 -8.11 -9.64
CA GLY A 77 0.03 -6.82 -8.96
C GLY A 77 -0.95 -5.76 -9.43
N ASP A 78 -1.31 -5.75 -10.71
CA ASP A 78 -2.25 -4.79 -11.29
C ASP A 78 -3.68 -5.12 -10.88
N PHE A 79 -4.02 -6.40 -10.87
CA PHE A 79 -5.31 -6.88 -10.39
C PHE A 79 -5.47 -6.67 -8.88
N ALA A 80 -4.45 -7.00 -8.08
CA ALA A 80 -4.41 -6.72 -6.65
C ALA A 80 -4.60 -5.23 -6.36
N SER A 81 -3.91 -4.39 -7.11
CA SER A 81 -4.04 -2.92 -7.04
C SER A 81 -5.49 -2.48 -7.31
N GLY A 82 -6.10 -2.98 -8.38
CA GLY A 82 -7.50 -2.66 -8.72
C GLY A 82 -8.50 -3.09 -7.65
N LEU A 83 -8.27 -4.22 -6.97
CA LEU A 83 -9.09 -4.67 -5.85
C LEU A 83 -8.97 -3.74 -4.63
N ILE A 84 -7.77 -3.27 -4.32
CA ILE A 84 -7.55 -2.29 -3.24
C ILE A 84 -8.28 -0.98 -3.57
N ASP A 85 -8.19 -0.51 -4.81
CA ASP A 85 -8.85 0.72 -5.25
C ASP A 85 -10.37 0.62 -5.13
N ALA A 86 -10.96 -0.49 -5.58
CA ALA A 86 -12.38 -0.75 -5.45
C ALA A 86 -12.83 -0.82 -3.97
N ALA A 87 -12.08 -1.53 -3.13
CA ALA A 87 -12.37 -1.62 -1.69
C ALA A 87 -12.26 -0.26 -1.00
N TYR A 88 -11.29 0.57 -1.41
CA TYR A 88 -11.11 1.92 -0.90
C TYR A 88 -12.28 2.83 -1.28
N LEU A 89 -12.76 2.78 -2.53
CA LEU A 89 -13.93 3.52 -2.98
C LEU A 89 -15.21 3.15 -2.22
N GLU A 90 -15.45 1.84 -2.01
CA GLU A 90 -16.59 1.39 -1.20
C GLU A 90 -16.51 1.91 0.24
N ARG A 91 -15.30 1.96 0.81
CA ARG A 91 -15.09 2.51 2.15
C ARG A 91 -15.37 4.01 2.22
N LEU A 92 -14.97 4.78 1.21
CA LEU A 92 -15.25 6.22 1.15
C LEU A 92 -16.75 6.52 1.08
N LYS A 93 -17.55 5.66 0.43
CA LYS A 93 -19.03 5.76 0.41
C LYS A 93 -19.64 5.60 1.80
N ILE A 94 -19.09 4.70 2.62
CA ILE A 94 -19.62 4.43 3.97
C ILE A 94 -19.24 5.55 4.96
N GLY A 95 -18.07 6.18 4.76
CA GLY A 95 -17.53 7.16 5.70
C GLY A 95 -17.97 8.62 5.50
N SER A 96 -18.48 9.03 4.33
CA SER A 96 -18.62 10.45 4.02
C SER A 96 -19.96 10.83 3.36
N PRO A 97 -20.82 11.62 4.04
CA PRO A 97 -21.98 12.26 3.40
C PRO A 97 -21.60 13.14 2.19
N ARG A 98 -20.34 13.63 2.14
CA ARG A 98 -19.82 14.49 1.06
C ARG A 98 -19.32 13.71 -0.16
N PHE A 99 -19.00 12.42 -0.03
CA PHE A 99 -18.60 11.58 -1.17
C PHE A 99 -19.77 11.38 -2.16
N PHE A 100 -20.99 11.22 -1.63
CA PHE A 100 -22.21 11.16 -2.43
C PHE A 100 -22.50 12.47 -3.19
N GLN A 101 -22.11 13.64 -2.66
CA GLN A 101 -22.34 14.92 -3.33
C GLN A 101 -21.41 15.18 -4.53
N ARG A 102 -20.21 14.57 -4.57
CA ARG A 102 -19.21 14.83 -5.63
C ARG A 102 -19.27 13.83 -6.79
N HIS A 103 -19.87 12.66 -6.60
CA HIS A 103 -19.87 11.56 -7.58
C HIS A 103 -21.25 11.06 -8.01
N LEU A 104 -22.36 11.67 -7.54
CA LEU A 104 -23.73 11.37 -7.99
C LEU A 104 -24.42 12.55 -8.69
N HIS A 105 -23.64 13.39 -9.40
CA HIS A 105 -24.20 14.39 -10.32
C HIS A 105 -23.90 14.03 -11.77
#